data_AF-A0A6H2A153-F1
#
_entry.id   AF-A0A6H2A153-F1
#
_cell.length_a   1.000
_cell.length_b   1.000
_cell.length_c   1.000
_cell.angle_alpha   90.00
_cell.angle_beta   90.00
_cell.angle_gamma   90.00
#
_symmetry.space_group_name_H-M   'P 1'
#
loop_
_entity.id
_entity.type
_entity.pdbx_description
1 polymer ?
#
loop_
_entity_poly.entity_id
_entity_poly.type
_entity_poly.pdbx_seq_one_letter_code
_entity_poly.pdbx_strand_id
1 'polypeptide(L)'
;MTMQRRDNRGTVFTNWIRQPEELSSEKGYVATDIDLLWENYKLKKYMFIEEKTFMAKPTDCQLRQMNRVHRINFKRNEYCGYHLIQFEKNSPEDGRIFLDGKEISKERLLTFLQFVNVDKNSLEKLEPMGDDLEFCLNIIGVKK
;
A
#
# COMPACT_ATOMS: atom_id res chain seq x y z
N MET A 1 -1.07 -12.18 -19.70
CA MET A 1 -0.27 -12.89 -18.66
C MET A 1 -0.19 -12.02 -17.40
N THR A 2 -0.34 -12.59 -16.20
CA THR A 2 -0.15 -11.85 -14.94
C THR A 2 1.28 -11.32 -14.85
N MET A 3 1.45 -10.09 -14.35
CA MET A 3 2.75 -9.43 -14.35
C MET A 3 3.78 -10.25 -13.57
N GLN A 4 4.83 -10.69 -14.27
CA GLN A 4 5.93 -11.44 -13.68
C GLN A 4 6.77 -10.55 -12.77
N ARG A 5 7.30 -11.12 -11.68
CA ARG A 5 8.31 -10.43 -10.87
C ARG A 5 9.59 -10.26 -11.69
N ARG A 6 10.23 -9.11 -11.52
CA ARG A 6 11.50 -8.79 -12.21
C ARG A 6 12.74 -9.11 -11.39
N ASP A 7 12.59 -9.27 -10.08
CA ASP A 7 13.69 -9.36 -9.12
C ASP A 7 14.00 -10.80 -8.67
N ASN A 8 13.19 -11.79 -9.05
CA ASN A 8 13.30 -13.20 -8.66
C ASN A 8 13.40 -13.46 -7.14
N ARG A 9 13.01 -12.48 -6.30
CA ARG A 9 13.07 -12.57 -4.83
C ARG A 9 11.87 -13.27 -4.19
N GLY A 10 10.87 -13.67 -4.99
CA GLY A 10 9.69 -14.36 -4.52
C GLY A 10 9.97 -15.82 -4.14
N THR A 11 9.10 -16.40 -3.29
CA THR A 11 9.09 -17.85 -3.05
C THR A 11 8.76 -18.60 -4.34
N VAL A 12 9.06 -19.91 -4.37
CA VAL A 12 8.71 -20.79 -5.50
C VAL A 12 7.23 -20.65 -5.87
N PHE A 13 6.34 -20.63 -4.88
CA PHE A 13 4.91 -20.44 -5.10
C PHE A 13 4.56 -19.05 -5.64
N THR A 14 5.17 -17.99 -5.11
CA THR A 14 4.93 -16.60 -5.56
C THR A 14 5.31 -16.40 -7.03
N ASN A 15 6.40 -17.04 -7.46
CA ASN A 15 6.82 -17.00 -8.86
C ASN A 15 5.90 -17.88 -9.72
N TRP A 16 5.58 -19.09 -9.25
CA TRP A 16 4.72 -20.02 -9.99
C TRP A 16 3.31 -19.47 -10.21
N ILE A 17 2.64 -18.88 -9.22
CA ILE A 17 1.22 -18.44 -9.33
C ILE A 17 1.00 -17.40 -10.45
N ARG A 18 2.07 -16.72 -10.89
CA ARG A 18 2.01 -15.72 -11.96
C ARG A 18 2.20 -16.31 -13.36
N GLN A 19 2.63 -17.58 -13.46
CA GLN A 19 3.02 -18.22 -14.72
C GLN A 19 1.86 -18.90 -15.48
N PRO A 20 0.95 -19.68 -14.84
CA PRO A 20 -0.13 -20.35 -15.55
C PRO A 20 -1.01 -19.39 -16.35
N GLU A 21 -1.32 -19.78 -17.59
CA GLU A 21 -2.17 -18.97 -18.47
C GLU A 21 -3.61 -18.91 -17.96
N GLU A 22 -4.04 -19.94 -17.23
CA GLU A 22 -5.32 -20.03 -16.53
C GLU A 22 -5.51 -18.92 -15.51
N LEU A 23 -4.41 -18.40 -14.94
CA LEU A 23 -4.39 -17.32 -13.96
C LEU A 23 -3.86 -16.00 -14.56
N SER A 24 -4.08 -15.79 -15.85
CA SER A 24 -3.68 -14.58 -16.57
C SER A 24 -4.53 -13.37 -16.19
N SER A 25 -3.92 -12.18 -16.19
CA SER A 25 -4.60 -10.89 -16.07
C SER A 25 -5.62 -10.59 -17.17
N GLU A 26 -5.46 -11.18 -18.35
CA GLU A 26 -6.47 -11.12 -19.43
C GLU A 26 -7.78 -11.81 -19.03
N LYS A 27 -7.70 -12.82 -18.14
CA LYS A 27 -8.84 -13.54 -17.56
C LYS A 27 -9.33 -12.90 -16.25
N GLY A 28 -8.76 -11.75 -15.87
CA GLY A 28 -9.15 -10.98 -14.67
C GLY A 28 -8.38 -11.35 -13.39
N TYR A 29 -7.42 -12.27 -13.45
CA TYR A 29 -6.61 -12.64 -12.28
C TYR A 29 -5.47 -11.65 -12.06
N VAL A 30 -5.34 -11.17 -10.82
CA VAL A 30 -4.29 -10.23 -10.43
C VAL A 30 -3.70 -10.69 -9.10
N ALA A 31 -2.37 -10.65 -9.00
CA ALA A 31 -1.65 -10.92 -7.76
C ALA A 31 -0.76 -9.73 -7.42
N THR A 32 -0.98 -9.12 -6.25
CA THR A 32 0.01 -8.24 -5.59
C THR A 32 0.52 -8.92 -4.34
N ASP A 33 1.81 -8.73 -4.08
CA ASP A 33 2.34 -9.06 -2.76
C ASP A 33 2.02 -7.90 -1.81
N ILE A 34 1.93 -8.21 -0.53
CA ILE A 34 1.78 -7.23 0.56
C ILE A 34 3.13 -7.22 1.28
N ASP A 35 3.75 -6.05 1.41
CA ASP A 35 5.07 -5.98 2.05
C ASP A 35 4.98 -6.33 3.54
N LEU A 36 4.02 -5.76 4.27
CA LEU A 36 3.76 -6.10 5.69
C LEU A 36 2.28 -6.08 6.06
N LEU A 37 1.86 -7.07 6.86
CA LEU A 37 0.75 -6.95 7.81
C LEU A 37 1.36 -6.62 9.17
N TRP A 38 1.16 -5.39 9.63
CA TRP A 38 1.73 -4.89 10.87
C TRP A 38 0.68 -4.92 11.98
N GLU A 39 0.96 -5.63 13.08
CA GLU A 39 0.00 -5.85 14.17
C GLU A 39 0.60 -5.51 15.53
N ASN A 40 -0.24 -4.93 16.40
CA ASN A 40 -0.05 -4.93 17.85
C ASN A 40 -1.17 -5.72 18.52
N TYR A 41 -0.88 -6.96 18.90
CA TYR A 41 -1.86 -7.88 19.50
C TYR A 41 -2.39 -7.41 20.87
N LYS A 42 -1.60 -6.65 21.64
CA LYS A 42 -2.02 -6.11 22.95
C LYS A 42 -3.04 -4.99 22.77
N LEU A 43 -2.83 -4.14 21.77
CA LEU A 43 -3.77 -3.07 21.41
C LEU A 43 -4.92 -3.56 20.54
N LYS A 44 -4.86 -4.81 20.04
CA LYS A 44 -5.77 -5.37 19.03
C LYS A 44 -5.86 -4.48 17.80
N LYS A 45 -4.72 -3.97 17.33
CA LYS A 45 -4.63 -3.08 16.17
C LYS A 45 -3.80 -3.71 15.08
N TYR A 46 -4.20 -3.51 13.82
CA TYR A 46 -3.41 -3.93 12.66
C TYR A 46 -3.57 -2.97 11.49
N MET A 47 -2.57 -2.95 10.61
CA MET A 47 -2.59 -2.22 9.33
C MET A 47 -1.80 -2.98 8.28
N PHE A 48 -2.08 -2.69 7.01
CA PHE A 48 -1.24 -3.12 5.90
C PHE A 48 -0.27 -2.00 5.53
N ILE A 49 0.96 -2.37 5.17
CA ILE A 49 1.99 -1.44 4.75
C ILE A 49 2.53 -1.92 3.40
N GLU A 50 2.56 -1.01 2.43
CA GLU A 50 3.35 -1.11 1.21
C GLU A 50 4.58 -0.20 1.37
N GLU A 51 5.75 -0.71 1.00
CA GLU A 51 7.04 -0.03 1.11
C GLU A 51 7.60 0.27 -0.28
N LYS A 52 8.16 1.48 -0.45
CA LYS A 52 8.85 1.88 -1.66
C LYS A 52 10.12 2.65 -1.35
N THR A 53 11.20 2.33 -2.05
CA THR A 53 12.46 3.07 -2.02
C THR A 53 12.58 4.00 -3.22
N PHE A 54 13.54 4.93 -3.18
CA PHE A 54 13.84 5.85 -4.27
C PHE A 54 12.63 6.65 -4.78
N MET A 55 11.70 6.99 -3.88
CA MET A 55 10.43 7.65 -4.21
C MET A 55 9.61 6.93 -5.28
N ALA A 56 9.80 5.61 -5.44
CA ALA A 56 8.99 4.82 -6.35
C ALA A 56 7.51 4.91 -5.95
N LYS A 57 6.65 5.05 -6.95
CA LYS A 57 5.20 5.09 -6.75
C LYS A 57 4.62 3.68 -6.87
N PRO A 58 3.58 3.33 -6.09
CA PRO A 58 2.80 2.13 -6.34
C PRO A 58 2.20 2.18 -7.74
N THR A 59 2.06 1.03 -8.38
CA THR A 59 1.35 0.94 -9.65
C THR A 59 -0.15 1.16 -9.44
N ASP A 60 -0.88 1.61 -10.48
CA ASP A 60 -2.33 1.78 -10.39
C ASP A 60 -3.06 0.50 -9.96
N CYS A 61 -2.51 -0.65 -10.35
CA CYS A 61 -3.05 -1.95 -9.97
C CYS A 61 -2.90 -2.23 -8.46
N GLN A 62 -1.77 -1.83 -7.87
CA GLN A 62 -1.56 -1.91 -6.42
C GLN A 62 -2.48 -0.94 -5.70
N LEU A 63 -2.57 0.32 -6.15
CA LEU A 63 -3.47 1.31 -5.56
C LEU A 63 -4.93 0.83 -5.56
N ARG A 64 -5.40 0.25 -6.68
CA ARG A 64 -6.75 -0.35 -6.76
C ARG A 64 -6.95 -1.48 -5.76
N GLN A 65 -5.96 -2.36 -5.57
CA GLN A 65 -6.05 -3.45 -4.60
C GLN A 65 -6.02 -2.94 -3.15
N MET A 66 -5.15 -1.97 -2.85
CA MET A 66 -5.11 -1.30 -1.55
C MET A 66 -6.46 -0.68 -1.21
N ASN A 67 -7.05 0.07 -2.15
CA ASN A 67 -8.37 0.68 -1.99
C ASN A 67 -9.48 -0.37 -1.80
N ARG A 68 -9.42 -1.50 -2.52
CA ARG A 68 -10.39 -2.60 -2.34
C ARG A 68 -10.31 -3.18 -0.94
N VAL A 69 -9.10 -3.46 -0.44
CA VAL A 69 -8.90 -3.93 0.93
C VAL A 69 -9.42 -2.90 1.92
N HIS A 70 -9.08 -1.63 1.74
CA HIS A 70 -9.50 -0.56 2.63
C HIS A 70 -11.03 -0.40 2.71
N ARG A 71 -11.75 -0.65 1.61
CA ARG A 71 -13.23 -0.61 1.54
C ARG A 71 -13.90 -1.80 2.25
N ILE A 72 -13.18 -2.89 2.53
CA ILE A 72 -13.74 -4.00 3.30
C ILE A 72 -13.92 -3.51 4.74
N ASN A 73 -15.14 -3.68 5.27
CA ASN A 73 -15.49 -3.27 6.62
C ASN A 73 -14.88 -4.23 7.65
N PHE A 74 -13.56 -4.16 7.83
CA PHE A 74 -12.87 -4.75 8.96
C PHE A 74 -13.40 -4.13 10.25
N LYS A 75 -13.38 -4.87 11.37
CA LYS A 75 -13.82 -4.35 12.68
C LYS A 75 -13.19 -2.97 12.91
N ARG A 76 -14.02 -1.92 12.86
CA ARG A 76 -13.60 -0.52 12.75
C ARG A 76 -12.64 -0.03 13.84
N ASN A 77 -12.54 -0.74 14.95
CA ASN A 77 -11.67 -0.37 16.06
C ASN A 77 -10.29 -1.05 16.04
N GLU A 78 -10.11 -2.06 15.18
CA GLU A 78 -8.90 -2.88 15.12
C GLU A 78 -8.08 -2.57 13.86
N TYR A 79 -8.74 -2.36 12.72
CA TYR A 79 -8.07 -2.03 11.47
C TYR A 79 -7.73 -0.54 11.38
N CYS A 80 -6.46 -0.25 11.14
CA CYS A 80 -5.90 1.11 11.12
C CYS A 80 -5.61 1.64 9.71
N GLY A 81 -5.82 0.85 8.65
CA GLY A 81 -5.68 1.29 7.26
C GLY A 81 -4.68 0.48 6.43
N TYR A 82 -4.56 0.87 5.16
CA TYR A 82 -3.51 0.39 4.25
C TYR A 82 -2.68 1.61 3.87
N HIS A 83 -1.44 1.65 4.34
CA HIS A 83 -0.56 2.80 4.22
C HIS A 83 0.61 2.55 3.28
N LEU A 84 1.08 3.62 2.68
CA LEU A 84 2.29 3.65 1.86
C LEU A 84 3.40 4.36 2.62
N ILE A 85 4.50 3.66 2.85
CA ILE A 85 5.74 4.25 3.38
C ILE A 85 6.73 4.32 2.24
N GLN A 86 7.25 5.52 1.98
CA GLN A 86 8.27 5.73 0.94
C GLN A 86 9.54 6.32 1.55
N PHE A 87 10.68 5.82 1.09
CA PHE A 87 11.99 6.37 1.39
C PHE A 87 12.55 7.08 0.17
N GLU A 88 13.22 8.21 0.40
CA GLU A 88 13.99 8.90 -0.64
C GLU A 88 15.16 8.04 -1.14
N LYS A 89 15.75 7.24 -0.26
CA LYS A 89 16.76 6.23 -0.59
C LYS A 89 16.25 4.84 -0.19
N ASN A 90 16.91 4.16 0.75
CA ASN A 90 16.67 2.75 1.04
C ASN A 90 15.92 2.49 2.36
N SER A 91 16.03 3.40 3.32
CA SER A 91 15.69 3.13 4.72
C SER A 91 15.32 4.40 5.47
N PRO A 92 14.75 4.28 6.69
CA PRO A 92 14.50 5.45 7.54
C PRO A 92 15.78 6.11 8.07
N GLU A 93 16.96 5.52 7.85
CA GLU A 93 18.26 6.07 8.28
C GLU A 93 18.92 6.94 7.20
N ASP A 94 18.46 6.87 5.94
CA ASP A 94 19.11 7.53 4.81
C ASP A 94 18.12 8.30 3.91
N GLY A 95 17.97 9.60 4.20
CA GLY A 95 17.15 10.53 3.41
C GLY A 95 15.78 10.81 4.03
N ARG A 96 14.87 11.39 3.23
CA ARG A 96 13.52 11.75 3.67
C ARG A 96 12.56 10.56 3.69
N ILE A 97 11.58 10.63 4.59
CA ILE A 97 10.55 9.60 4.80
C ILE A 97 9.20 10.21 4.47
N PHE A 98 8.36 9.46 3.74
CA PHE A 98 7.01 9.88 3.40
C PHE A 98 6.00 8.82 3.84
N LEU A 99 4.93 9.25 4.49
CA LEU A 99 3.77 8.44 4.83
C LEU A 99 2.56 8.95 4.03
N ASP A 100 1.97 8.09 3.21
CA ASP A 100 0.85 8.42 2.32
C ASP A 100 1.08 9.71 1.50
N GLY A 101 2.31 9.84 1.00
CA GLY A 101 2.75 10.98 0.18
C GLY A 101 3.12 12.25 0.96
N LYS A 102 3.05 12.24 2.29
CA LYS A 102 3.44 13.38 3.14
C LYS A 102 4.76 13.12 3.84
N GLU A 103 5.67 14.08 3.78
CA GLU A 103 6.96 14.00 4.47
C GLU A 103 6.74 13.95 6.00
N ILE A 104 7.43 13.03 6.68
CA ILE A 104 7.39 12.85 8.12
C ILE A 104 8.81 12.65 8.68
N SER A 105 9.01 12.95 9.97
CA SER A 105 10.25 12.60 10.64
C SER A 105 10.31 11.12 11.02
N LYS A 106 11.49 10.62 11.35
CA LYS A 106 11.69 9.25 11.86
C LYS A 106 10.92 9.01 13.16
N GLU A 107 10.88 9.98 14.06
CA GLU A 107 10.13 9.91 15.32
C GLU A 107 8.62 9.83 15.05
N ARG A 108 8.14 10.54 14.03
CA ARG A 108 6.74 10.44 13.58
C ARG A 108 6.44 9.08 12.96
N LEU A 109 7.37 8.51 12.20
CA LEU A 109 7.24 7.15 11.69
C LEU A 109 7.14 6.13 12.84
N LEU A 110 8.02 6.21 13.84
CA LEU A 110 7.97 5.33 15.02
C LEU A 110 6.66 5.46 15.78
N THR A 111 6.19 6.69 15.99
CA THR A 111 4.90 6.98 16.64
C THR A 111 3.73 6.34 15.87
N PHE A 112 3.74 6.47 14.54
CA PHE A 112 2.76 5.84 13.65
C PHE A 112 2.79 4.31 13.73
N LEU A 113 3.97 3.69 13.65
CA LEU A 113 4.15 2.23 13.76
C LEU A 113 3.77 1.68 15.14
N GLN A 114 3.79 2.51 16.19
CA GLN A 114 3.28 2.19 17.52
C GLN A 114 1.76 2.37 17.66
N PHE A 115 1.06 2.75 16.59
CA PHE A 115 -0.36 3.05 16.55
C PHE A 115 -0.79 4.23 17.44
N VAL A 116 0.13 5.15 17.73
CA VAL A 116 -0.11 6.38 18.50
C VAL A 116 -0.58 7.47 17.54
N ASN A 117 -1.70 8.13 17.87
CA ASN A 117 -2.32 9.17 17.02
C ASN A 117 -2.65 8.70 15.58
N VAL A 118 -2.86 7.40 15.39
CA VAL A 118 -3.42 6.91 14.13
C VAL A 118 -4.91 7.25 14.16
N ASP A 119 -5.22 8.43 13.63
CA ASP A 119 -6.57 8.94 13.53
C ASP A 119 -7.43 7.95 12.74
N LYS A 120 -8.61 7.62 13.29
CA LYS A 120 -9.64 6.89 12.56
C LYS A 120 -10.19 7.70 11.36
N ASN A 121 -9.85 8.99 11.26
CA ASN A 121 -10.40 9.92 10.26
C ASN A 121 -9.71 9.88 8.89
N SER A 122 -8.77 8.96 8.65
CA SER A 122 -8.51 8.48 7.29
C SER A 122 -9.75 7.84 6.65
N LEU A 123 -10.78 7.50 7.46
CA LEU A 123 -12.10 7.00 7.01
C LEU A 123 -13.04 8.07 6.42
N GLU A 124 -12.83 9.36 6.67
CA GLU A 124 -13.73 10.43 6.19
C GLU A 124 -13.15 11.26 5.02
N LYS A 125 -11.87 11.10 4.68
CA LYS A 125 -11.24 11.85 3.57
C LYS A 125 -11.24 11.14 2.23
N LEU A 126 -11.82 9.95 2.18
CA LEU A 126 -12.21 9.29 0.94
C LEU A 126 -13.74 9.28 0.93
N GLU A 127 -14.34 10.44 0.62
CA GLU A 127 -15.68 10.45 0.00
C GLU A 127 -15.71 9.40 -1.11
N PRO A 128 -16.86 8.77 -1.42
CA PRO A 128 -16.93 7.72 -2.42
C PRO A 128 -16.29 8.23 -3.71
N MET A 129 -15.03 7.86 -3.91
CA MET A 129 -14.33 8.07 -5.15
C MET A 129 -15.08 7.20 -6.12
N GLY A 130 -16.03 7.84 -6.81
CA GLY A 130 -16.61 7.34 -8.03
C GLY A 130 -15.50 6.91 -8.97
N ASP A 131 -15.86 6.14 -9.98
CA ASP A 131 -14.96 5.49 -10.92
C ASP A 131 -14.13 6.46 -11.81
N ASP A 132 -13.75 7.62 -11.30
CA ASP A 132 -13.02 8.64 -12.01
C ASP A 132 -11.51 8.41 -11.89
N LEU A 133 -10.93 8.09 -13.04
CA LEU A 133 -9.50 8.12 -13.37
C LEU A 133 -8.77 9.41 -12.93
N GLU A 134 -9.49 10.44 -12.48
CA GLU A 134 -9.00 11.79 -12.18
C GLU A 134 -8.07 11.85 -10.96
N PHE A 135 -8.25 10.98 -9.96
CA PHE A 135 -7.32 10.93 -8.81
C PHE A 135 -5.98 10.27 -9.15
N CYS A 136 -5.98 9.27 -10.04
CA CYS A 136 -4.73 8.67 -10.53
C CYS A 136 -3.90 9.74 -11.25
N LEU A 137 -4.54 10.63 -12.03
CA LEU A 137 -3.92 11.75 -12.73
C LEU A 137 -3.30 12.81 -11.79
N ASN A 138 -3.94 13.09 -10.65
CA ASN A 138 -3.43 14.04 -9.67
C ASN A 138 -2.18 13.55 -8.91
N ILE A 139 -2.00 12.24 -8.75
CA ILE A 139 -0.79 11.66 -8.14
C ILE A 139 0.40 11.63 -9.14
N ILE A 140 0.14 11.55 -10.45
CA ILE A 140 1.19 11.58 -11.49
C ILE A 140 1.54 12.98 -12.01
N GLY A 141 0.93 14.04 -11.47
CA GLY A 141 1.31 15.42 -11.78
C GLY A 141 0.99 15.86 -13.20
N VAL A 142 0.07 15.17 -13.89
CA VAL A 142 -0.40 15.58 -15.21
C VAL A 142 -1.57 16.55 -15.01
N LYS A 143 -1.26 17.86 -15.02
CA LYS A 143 -2.30 18.88 -15.21
C LYS A 143 -2.71 18.89 -16.68
N LYS A 144 -4.03 18.99 -16.93
CA LYS A 144 -4.57 19.39 -18.24
C LYS A 144 -4.01 20.75 -18.66
#